data_AF-A0AAP0C2Y8-F1
#
_entry.id   AF-A0AAP0C2Y8-F1
#
_cell.length_a   1.000
_cell.length_b   1.000
_cell.length_c   1.000
_cell.angle_alpha   90.00
_cell.angle_beta   90.00
_cell.angle_gamma   90.00
#
_symmetry.space_group_name_H-M   'P 1'
#
loop_
_entity.id
_entity.type
_entity.pdbx_description
1 polymer ?
#
loop_
_entity_poly.entity_id
_entity_poly.type
_entity_poly.pdbx_seq_one_letter_code
_entity_poly.pdbx_strand_id
1 'polypeptide(L)'
;MEQECSKLAFIEDLNFKNIAGLFGPNLVCVTDEVYTHVNDISVEPLAEMMKSLTRIYKDQVPEGLVPWQYVYGYYVSSSLTSLENNAKSYVHFQDPETLRLFINELESTYDRCKKYIELIAYPGASVMGIMKKFFKITPSVNDDFGNFSLDPNWKNDLLMLIHFWLRLIDDLQKFVSSDDLDGKFSPGCVTVCLEAFVDLVKEGKISISQGWASIFAYINFGLVGDVYTEILNFCRSMVFAGCRFKAISYVYHTSVSRFPPDTNLSSEIQRHYENIMDLPHLYMRILETVLKDLARGSHEHQYIYRVLSSLSELDGDLEELKNVRSTVWDQLARFSDDMEIPSKVRVHMLELMQYITALTTNLTSFSSELRVNVYPWVGWDNTGSVSLNRETAPDNEGAPVCFTHTLVALKSSQLLSTISPNLEISPNDLSTVDSTVSCFVKISENVVSRSHIDILIAVLGEWEGLFGNLSVKEEVKSSGQAPHGAGNDWGK
;
A
#
# COMPACT_ATOMS: atom_id res chain seq x y z
N MET A 1 14.54 21.58 51.09
CA MET A 1 13.11 21.73 50.79
C MET A 1 12.75 23.19 50.59
N GLU A 2 12.84 24.05 51.61
CA GLU A 2 12.50 25.47 51.51
C GLU A 2 13.17 26.19 50.33
N GLN A 3 14.48 26.01 50.12
CA GLN A 3 15.21 26.58 48.99
C GLN A 3 14.74 26.07 47.61
N GLU A 4 14.30 24.81 47.51
CA GLU A 4 13.77 24.28 46.25
C GLU A 4 12.35 24.81 46.00
N CYS A 5 11.51 24.84 47.04
CA CYS A 5 10.17 25.41 46.96
C CYS A 5 10.19 26.91 46.63
N SER A 6 11.14 27.69 47.16
CA SER A 6 11.26 29.12 46.84
C SER A 6 11.56 29.38 45.37
N LYS A 7 12.27 28.47 44.69
CA LYS A 7 12.53 28.59 43.24
C LYS A 7 11.26 28.41 42.42
N LEU A 8 10.24 27.73 42.95
CA LEU A 8 8.99 27.43 42.27
C LEU A 8 7.84 28.38 42.66
N ALA A 9 8.10 29.39 43.48
CA ALA A 9 7.08 30.32 43.98
C ALA A 9 6.38 31.15 42.89
N PHE A 10 6.93 31.15 41.67
CA PHE A 10 6.31 31.81 40.52
C PHE A 10 5.27 30.93 39.80
N ILE A 11 5.20 29.63 40.11
CA ILE A 11 4.22 28.72 39.52
C ILE A 11 2.89 28.95 40.23
N GLU A 12 1.90 29.42 39.50
CA GLU A 12 0.54 29.65 40.00
C GLU A 12 -0.09 28.32 40.45
N ASP A 13 -0.87 28.38 41.53
CA ASP A 13 -1.62 27.27 42.14
C ASP A 13 -0.81 26.06 42.64
N LEU A 14 0.53 26.11 42.58
CA LEU A 14 1.41 25.06 43.10
C LEU A 14 1.26 24.90 44.62
N ASN A 15 0.80 23.73 45.05
CA ASN A 15 0.60 23.42 46.46
C ASN A 15 1.86 22.83 47.10
N PHE A 16 2.65 23.69 47.77
CA PHE A 16 3.86 23.27 48.46
C PHE A 16 3.65 22.21 49.55
N LYS A 17 2.44 22.04 50.10
CA LYS A 17 2.15 20.95 51.08
C LYS A 17 2.11 19.57 50.41
N ASN A 18 1.80 19.53 49.11
CA ASN A 18 1.83 18.31 48.32
C ASN A 18 3.25 17.94 47.89
N ILE A 19 4.21 18.89 47.96
CA ILE A 19 5.62 18.69 47.63
C ILE A 19 6.47 18.43 48.88
N ALA A 20 6.28 19.20 49.95
CA ALA A 20 7.08 19.15 51.16
C ALA A 20 6.24 18.69 52.37
N GLY A 21 6.65 17.57 52.98
CA GLY A 21 6.13 17.06 54.24
C GLY A 21 6.99 17.44 55.45
N LEU A 22 6.58 16.98 56.64
CA LEU A 22 7.22 17.31 57.92
C LEU A 22 8.68 16.83 58.04
N PHE A 23 9.05 15.74 57.36
CA PHE A 23 10.36 15.10 57.47
C PHE A 23 11.09 14.95 56.13
N GLY A 24 10.62 15.60 55.07
CA GLY A 24 11.17 15.43 53.72
C GLY A 24 10.11 15.69 52.62
N PRO A 25 10.35 15.26 51.37
CA PRO A 25 9.34 15.33 50.32
C PRO A 25 8.09 14.51 50.68
N ASN A 26 6.92 15.02 50.31
CA ASN A 26 5.65 14.31 50.48
C ASN A 26 5.49 13.28 49.35
N LEU A 27 6.05 12.09 49.56
CA LEU A 27 6.10 11.01 48.55
C LEU A 27 4.72 10.56 48.04
N VAL A 28 3.65 10.80 48.80
CA VAL A 28 2.29 10.41 48.42
C VAL A 28 1.73 11.30 47.31
N CYS A 29 2.09 12.60 47.29
CA CYS A 29 1.45 13.59 46.43
C CYS A 29 2.41 14.33 45.49
N VAL A 30 3.73 14.24 45.71
CA VAL A 30 4.72 15.07 45.02
C VAL A 30 4.70 14.88 43.49
N THR A 31 4.60 13.64 43.02
CA THR A 31 4.58 13.34 41.58
C THR A 31 3.32 13.89 40.91
N ASP A 32 2.14 13.70 41.51
CA ASP A 32 0.87 14.18 40.96
C ASP A 32 0.81 15.71 40.92
N GLU A 33 1.29 16.35 41.98
CA GLU A 33 1.39 17.82 42.06
C GLU A 33 2.32 18.37 40.98
N VAL A 34 3.49 17.74 40.79
CA VAL A 34 4.45 18.12 39.76
C VAL A 34 3.81 17.99 38.39
N TYR A 35 3.26 16.81 38.03
CA TYR A 35 2.67 16.57 36.71
C TYR A 35 1.49 17.49 36.38
N THR A 36 0.68 17.88 37.38
CA THR A 36 -0.43 18.81 37.18
C THR A 36 0.05 20.20 36.73
N HIS A 37 1.26 20.60 37.13
CA HIS A 37 1.80 21.93 36.88
C HIS A 37 2.89 21.98 35.81
N VAL A 38 3.19 20.87 35.11
CA VAL A 38 4.17 20.84 34.03
C VAL A 38 3.65 21.58 32.78
N ASN A 39 4.37 22.64 32.38
CA ASN A 39 4.11 23.43 31.17
C ASN A 39 5.43 24.06 30.63
N ASP A 40 5.33 24.84 29.55
CA ASP A 40 6.48 25.46 28.86
C ASP A 40 7.40 26.29 29.78
N ILE A 41 6.87 26.88 30.86
CA ILE A 41 7.61 27.77 31.77
C ILE A 41 8.10 26.98 33.01
N SER A 42 7.34 25.98 33.45
CA SER A 42 7.59 25.27 34.71
C SER A 42 8.40 23.98 34.56
N VAL A 43 8.46 23.38 33.36
CA VAL A 43 9.08 22.07 33.11
C VAL A 43 10.52 21.97 33.61
N GLU A 44 11.34 22.99 33.35
CA GLU A 44 12.75 23.02 33.79
C GLU A 44 12.92 23.18 35.30
N PRO A 45 12.32 24.21 35.94
CA PRO A 45 12.36 24.35 37.39
C PRO A 45 11.83 23.12 38.14
N LEU A 46 10.74 22.50 37.66
CA LEU A 46 10.18 21.29 38.26
C LEU A 46 11.13 20.09 38.10
N ALA A 47 11.75 19.92 36.94
CA ALA A 47 12.73 18.85 36.71
C ALA A 47 13.99 19.03 37.60
N GLU A 48 14.51 20.25 37.72
CA GLU A 48 15.66 20.55 38.58
C GLU A 48 15.36 20.36 40.07
N MET A 49 14.12 20.66 40.51
CA MET A 49 13.66 20.27 41.84
C MET A 49 13.69 18.75 41.99
N MET A 50 13.05 18.00 41.08
CA MET A 50 12.99 16.53 41.17
C MET A 50 14.39 15.89 41.15
N LYS A 51 15.32 16.45 40.37
CA LYS A 51 16.73 16.06 40.35
C LYS A 51 17.43 16.32 41.69
N SER A 52 17.18 17.48 42.29
CA SER A 52 17.71 17.81 43.62
C SER A 52 17.16 16.88 44.69
N LEU A 53 15.87 16.54 44.64
CA LEU A 53 15.20 15.63 45.57
C LEU A 53 15.70 14.20 45.42
N THR A 54 15.78 13.68 44.20
CA THR A 54 16.26 12.31 43.93
C THR A 54 17.72 12.13 44.32
N ARG A 55 18.57 13.15 44.14
CA ARG A 55 19.97 13.13 44.57
C ARG A 55 20.15 12.93 46.09
N ILE A 56 19.17 13.33 46.90
CA ILE A 56 19.21 13.10 48.36
C ILE A 56 19.23 11.60 48.67
N TYR A 57 18.58 10.79 47.83
CA TYR A 57 18.35 9.38 48.08
C TYR A 57 19.35 8.41 47.43
N LYS A 58 20.40 8.95 46.76
CA LYS A 58 21.59 8.30 46.15
C LYS A 58 21.42 6.90 45.52
N ASP A 59 21.08 5.88 46.30
CA ASP A 59 21.11 4.46 45.92
C ASP A 59 19.71 3.85 45.68
N GLN A 60 18.63 4.41 46.26
CA GLN A 60 17.26 3.96 46.03
C GLN A 60 16.27 5.13 46.05
N VAL A 61 15.67 5.42 44.90
CA VAL A 61 14.59 6.42 44.81
C VAL A 61 13.34 5.85 45.52
N PRO A 62 12.78 6.56 46.52
CA PRO A 62 11.60 6.08 47.24
C PRO A 62 10.39 5.94 46.32
N GLU A 63 9.52 4.97 46.63
CA GLU A 63 8.23 4.82 45.96
C GLU A 63 7.41 6.11 46.13
N GLY A 64 6.94 6.68 45.01
CA GLY A 64 6.24 7.97 44.96
C GLY A 64 7.08 9.15 44.47
N LEU A 65 8.42 9.03 44.39
CA LEU A 65 9.30 10.04 43.77
C LEU A 65 9.78 9.55 42.41
N VAL A 66 9.65 10.38 41.37
CA VAL A 66 10.11 10.02 40.02
C VAL A 66 11.43 10.73 39.66
N PRO A 67 12.32 10.09 38.86
CA PRO A 67 13.46 10.76 38.27
C PRO A 67 13.05 11.98 37.43
N TRP A 68 13.91 12.99 37.35
CA TRP A 68 13.63 14.23 36.61
C TRP A 68 13.33 14.00 35.12
N GLN A 69 13.88 12.94 34.53
CA GLN A 69 13.60 12.53 33.14
C GLN A 69 12.12 12.27 32.91
N TYR A 70 11.39 11.81 33.93
CA TYR A 70 9.94 11.58 33.81
C TYR A 70 9.14 12.87 33.73
N VAL A 71 9.64 13.98 34.29
CA VAL A 71 9.02 15.30 34.14
C VAL A 71 9.09 15.76 32.68
N TYR A 72 10.26 15.59 32.05
CA TYR A 72 10.44 15.84 30.62
C TYR A 72 9.60 14.90 29.75
N GLY A 73 9.59 13.60 30.06
CA GLY A 73 8.77 12.62 29.35
C GLY A 73 7.28 12.93 29.44
N TYR A 74 6.80 13.36 30.62
CA TYR A 74 5.42 13.79 30.82
C TYR A 74 5.09 15.04 29.98
N TYR A 75 5.95 16.07 29.99
CA TYR A 75 5.77 17.28 29.18
C TYR A 75 5.66 16.96 27.67
N VAL A 76 6.55 16.09 27.16
CA VAL A 76 6.52 15.67 25.76
C VAL A 76 5.23 14.88 25.48
N SER A 77 4.86 13.95 26.35
CA SER A 77 3.65 13.13 26.18
C SER A 77 2.36 13.96 26.25
N SER A 78 2.27 14.93 27.16
CA SER A 78 1.12 15.82 27.26
C SER A 78 1.01 16.71 26.03
N SER A 79 2.13 17.22 25.52
CA SER A 79 2.18 18.01 24.29
C SER A 79 1.71 17.21 23.06
N LEU A 80 2.18 15.96 22.93
CA LEU A 80 1.72 15.04 21.88
C LEU A 80 0.22 14.71 22.01
N THR A 81 -0.27 14.49 23.23
CA THR A 81 -1.69 14.19 23.47
C THR A 81 -2.58 15.37 23.07
N SER A 82 -2.15 16.61 23.37
CA SER A 82 -2.84 17.82 22.92
C SER A 82 -2.87 17.91 21.39
N LEU A 83 -1.75 17.66 20.71
CA LEU A 83 -1.70 17.62 19.25
C LEU A 83 -2.61 16.54 18.65
N GLU A 84 -2.62 15.33 19.22
CA GLU A 84 -3.50 14.23 18.79
C GLU A 84 -4.98 14.60 18.95
N ASN A 85 -5.34 15.25 20.05
CA ASN A 85 -6.69 15.72 20.29
C ASN A 85 -7.08 16.82 19.32
N ASN A 86 -6.16 17.75 19.04
CA ASN A 86 -6.34 18.80 18.05
C ASN A 86 -6.60 18.17 16.67
N ALA A 87 -5.73 17.26 16.22
CA ALA A 87 -5.86 16.55 14.95
C ALA A 87 -7.22 15.82 14.78
N LYS A 88 -7.78 15.28 15.87
CA LYS A 88 -9.10 14.62 15.90
C LYS A 88 -10.27 15.62 15.94
N SER A 89 -10.08 16.76 16.60
CA SER A 89 -11.11 17.78 16.82
C SER A 89 -11.34 18.68 15.61
N TYR A 90 -10.30 18.93 14.81
CA TYR A 90 -10.41 19.62 13.53
C TYR A 90 -11.02 18.65 12.52
N VAL A 91 -12.35 18.56 12.57
CA VAL A 91 -13.20 17.79 11.68
C VAL A 91 -12.91 18.21 10.24
N HIS A 92 -12.11 17.38 9.56
CA HIS A 92 -11.75 17.45 8.14
C HIS A 92 -10.93 18.68 7.74
N PHE A 93 -9.69 18.43 7.34
CA PHE A 93 -8.80 19.40 6.69
C PHE A 93 -9.30 19.67 5.27
N GLN A 94 -10.35 20.47 5.14
CA GLN A 94 -11.04 20.78 3.88
C GLN A 94 -10.35 21.89 3.09
N ASP A 95 -9.49 22.69 3.74
CA ASP A 95 -8.77 23.80 3.13
C ASP A 95 -7.25 23.72 3.44
N PRO A 96 -6.39 24.27 2.54
CA PRO A 96 -4.94 24.24 2.75
C PRO A 96 -4.48 25.06 3.96
N GLU A 97 -5.20 26.12 4.34
CA GLU A 97 -4.77 27.02 5.43
C GLU A 97 -4.86 26.33 6.79
N THR A 98 -5.95 25.60 7.07
CA THR A 98 -6.11 24.82 8.29
C THR A 98 -5.07 23.71 8.40
N LEU A 99 -4.76 23.04 7.29
CA LEU A 99 -3.69 22.04 7.25
C LEU A 99 -2.32 22.67 7.51
N ARG A 100 -2.03 23.81 6.90
CA ARG A 100 -0.78 24.55 7.12
C ARG A 100 -0.63 24.98 8.57
N LEU A 101 -1.69 25.51 9.18
CA LEU A 101 -1.71 25.88 10.60
C LEU A 101 -1.39 24.68 11.49
N PHE A 102 -1.98 23.51 11.18
CA PHE A 102 -1.70 22.28 11.91
C PHE A 102 -0.25 21.81 11.73
N ILE A 103 0.30 21.82 10.51
CA ILE A 103 1.72 21.45 10.29
C ILE A 103 2.65 22.42 11.04
N ASN A 104 2.34 23.72 11.05
CA ASN A 104 3.10 24.71 11.82
C ASN A 104 3.01 24.45 13.34
N GLU A 105 1.84 24.06 13.84
CA GLU A 105 1.65 23.69 15.25
C GLU A 105 2.43 22.42 15.61
N LEU A 106 2.44 21.43 14.71
CA LEU A 106 3.21 20.20 14.82
C LEU A 106 4.72 20.50 14.89
N GLU A 107 5.23 21.33 13.97
CA GLU A 107 6.64 21.74 13.92
C GLU A 107 7.03 22.55 15.17
N SER A 108 6.23 23.54 15.55
CA SER A 108 6.47 24.37 16.74
C SER A 108 6.46 23.55 18.04
N THR A 109 5.56 22.57 18.14
CA THR A 109 5.51 21.67 19.29
C THR A 109 6.72 20.75 19.36
N TYR A 110 7.16 20.22 18.22
CA TYR A 110 8.41 19.48 18.16
C TYR A 110 9.59 20.35 18.59
N ASP A 111 9.71 21.59 18.10
CA ASP A 111 10.81 22.49 18.46
C ASP A 111 10.86 22.80 19.96
N ARG A 112 9.71 22.96 20.61
CA ARG A 112 9.63 23.07 22.08
C ARG A 112 10.04 21.79 22.80
N CYS A 113 9.66 20.63 22.26
CA CYS A 113 9.94 19.33 22.86
C CYS A 113 11.38 18.84 22.62
N LYS A 114 12.03 19.28 21.54
CA LYS A 114 13.29 18.73 21.01
C LYS A 114 14.37 18.58 22.06
N LYS A 115 14.64 19.65 22.83
CA LYS A 115 15.64 19.64 23.92
C LYS A 115 15.33 18.58 24.97
N TYR A 116 14.05 18.41 25.32
CA TYR A 116 13.63 17.44 26.32
C TYR A 116 13.71 16.01 25.80
N ILE A 117 13.39 15.80 24.52
CA ILE A 117 13.55 14.50 23.83
C ILE A 117 15.01 14.05 23.85
N GLU A 118 15.94 14.97 23.56
CA GLU A 118 17.38 14.72 23.64
C GLU A 118 17.82 14.34 25.08
N LEU A 119 17.27 15.01 26.10
CA LEU A 119 17.61 14.77 27.50
C LEU A 119 17.03 13.45 28.06
N ILE A 120 15.96 12.93 27.48
CA ILE A 120 15.37 11.62 27.82
C ILE A 120 15.83 10.52 26.86
N ALA A 121 16.90 10.75 26.09
CA ALA A 121 17.29 9.87 25.00
C ALA A 121 17.66 8.44 25.41
N TYR A 122 17.90 8.22 26.70
CA TYR A 122 18.21 6.90 27.24
C TYR A 122 17.06 6.34 28.10
N PRO A 123 16.49 5.17 27.77
CA PRO A 123 16.86 4.29 26.65
C PRO A 123 16.29 4.77 25.29
N GLY A 124 17.04 4.53 24.19
CA GLY A 124 16.70 4.99 22.83
C GLY A 124 15.35 4.52 22.29
N ALA A 125 14.81 3.42 22.82
CA ALA A 125 13.46 2.94 22.52
C ALA A 125 12.36 3.97 22.84
N SER A 126 12.57 4.82 23.85
CA SER A 126 11.63 5.87 24.24
C SER A 126 11.58 7.00 23.22
N VAL A 127 12.75 7.40 22.69
CA VAL A 127 12.86 8.42 21.63
C VAL A 127 12.20 7.94 20.35
N MET A 128 12.48 6.69 19.95
CA MET A 128 11.86 6.10 18.77
C MET A 128 10.33 6.12 18.87
N GLY A 129 9.77 5.74 20.03
CA GLY A 129 8.33 5.78 20.26
C GLY A 129 7.76 7.19 20.14
N ILE A 130 8.46 8.20 20.67
CA ILE A 130 8.08 9.61 20.56
C ILE A 130 8.14 10.09 19.11
N MET A 131 9.23 9.81 18.39
CA MET A 131 9.37 10.21 16.99
C MET A 131 8.31 9.56 16.11
N LYS A 132 8.03 8.26 16.30
CA LYS A 132 6.93 7.57 15.61
C LYS A 132 5.58 8.23 15.86
N LYS A 133 5.33 8.76 17.06
CA LYS A 133 4.11 9.53 17.33
C LYS A 133 4.07 10.82 16.52
N PHE A 134 5.16 11.58 16.41
CA PHE A 134 5.19 12.76 15.55
C PHE A 134 4.90 12.45 14.07
N PHE A 135 5.41 11.33 13.53
CA PHE A 135 5.06 10.89 12.17
C PHE A 135 3.58 10.48 12.02
N LYS A 136 3.01 9.88 13.08
CA LYS A 136 1.62 9.35 13.08
C LYS A 136 0.55 10.37 13.45
N ILE A 137 0.92 11.49 14.07
CA ILE A 137 0.03 12.61 14.32
C ILE A 137 -0.27 13.25 12.98
N THR A 138 -1.35 12.79 12.38
CA THR A 138 -1.73 13.18 11.03
C THR A 138 -3.12 13.78 11.02
N PRO A 139 -3.36 14.70 10.08
CA PRO A 139 -4.68 15.27 9.89
C PRO A 139 -5.67 14.16 9.50
N SER A 140 -6.87 14.13 10.10
CA SER A 140 -7.96 13.25 9.61
C SER A 140 -8.52 13.82 8.30
N VAL A 141 -7.81 13.58 7.21
CA VAL A 141 -8.26 13.94 5.86
C VAL A 141 -9.33 12.92 5.45
N ASN A 142 -10.47 13.40 4.93
CA ASN A 142 -11.41 12.49 4.26
C ASN A 142 -10.66 11.78 3.15
N ASP A 143 -10.78 10.46 3.01
CA ASP A 143 -10.04 9.62 2.06
C ASP A 143 -10.13 10.05 0.57
N ASP A 144 -10.86 11.13 0.26
CA ASP A 144 -10.92 11.78 -1.04
C ASP A 144 -9.85 12.89 -1.19
N PHE A 145 -8.61 12.47 -1.38
CA PHE A 145 -7.49 13.32 -1.79
C PHE A 145 -7.67 13.94 -3.21
N GLY A 146 -8.74 13.60 -3.93
CA GLY A 146 -9.02 14.06 -5.29
C GLY A 146 -9.20 15.58 -5.40
N ASN A 147 -9.63 16.24 -4.32
CA ASN A 147 -9.87 17.68 -4.30
C ASN A 147 -8.59 18.53 -4.13
N PHE A 148 -7.44 17.92 -3.83
CA PHE A 148 -6.18 18.63 -3.57
C PHE A 148 -5.46 19.16 -4.82
N SER A 149 -5.97 18.89 -6.03
CA SER A 149 -5.28 19.29 -7.27
C SER A 149 -5.55 20.73 -7.73
N LEU A 150 -6.48 21.46 -7.10
CA LEU A 150 -6.94 22.77 -7.59
C LEU A 150 -6.11 23.96 -7.08
N ASP A 151 -5.46 23.84 -5.91
CA ASP A 151 -4.67 24.91 -5.30
C ASP A 151 -3.18 24.52 -5.21
N PRO A 152 -2.24 25.31 -5.78
CA PRO A 152 -0.80 25.05 -5.65
C PRO A 152 -0.30 25.04 -4.19
N ASN A 153 -1.02 25.63 -3.25
CA ASN A 153 -0.70 25.59 -1.82
C ASN A 153 -0.58 24.15 -1.30
N TRP A 154 -1.45 23.23 -1.75
CA TRP A 154 -1.40 21.82 -1.35
C TRP A 154 -0.06 21.15 -1.66
N LYS A 155 0.61 21.56 -2.75
CA LYS A 155 1.96 21.07 -3.07
C LYS A 155 2.99 21.60 -2.08
N ASN A 156 2.93 22.88 -1.74
CA ASN A 156 3.85 23.50 -0.78
C ASN A 156 3.67 22.90 0.62
N ASP A 157 2.42 22.67 1.03
CA ASP A 157 2.09 22.08 2.34
C ASP A 157 2.54 20.61 2.43
N LEU A 158 2.43 19.85 1.34
CA LEU A 158 2.98 18.48 1.25
C LEU A 158 4.50 18.51 1.42
N LEU A 159 5.18 19.38 0.68
CA LEU A 159 6.62 19.54 0.80
C LEU A 159 7.01 19.98 2.21
N MET A 160 6.28 20.91 2.83
CA MET A 160 6.54 21.36 4.20
C MET A 160 6.49 20.18 5.19
N LEU A 161 5.47 19.32 5.10
CA LEU A 161 5.38 18.11 5.92
C LEU A 161 6.56 17.15 5.69
N ILE A 162 6.92 16.89 4.43
CA ILE A 162 8.04 15.98 4.12
C ILE A 162 9.38 16.53 4.63
N HIS A 163 9.64 17.84 4.48
CA HIS A 163 10.86 18.44 5.03
C HIS A 163 10.89 18.40 6.55
N PHE A 164 9.74 18.58 7.22
CA PHE A 164 9.64 18.37 8.66
C PHE A 164 9.97 16.92 9.04
N TRP A 165 9.48 15.93 8.30
CA TRP A 165 9.82 14.53 8.53
C TRP A 165 11.31 14.23 8.32
N LEU A 166 11.92 14.78 7.27
CA LEU A 166 13.37 14.67 7.06
C LEU A 166 14.15 15.24 8.27
N ARG A 167 13.69 16.38 8.82
CA ARG A 167 14.27 16.97 10.05
C ARG A 167 14.13 16.04 11.26
N LEU A 168 12.96 15.42 11.45
CA LEU A 168 12.74 14.45 12.53
C LEU A 168 13.69 13.25 12.42
N ILE A 169 13.89 12.73 11.21
CA ILE A 169 14.78 11.57 10.96
C ILE A 169 16.24 11.94 11.24
N ASP A 170 16.69 13.11 10.76
CA ASP A 170 18.04 13.62 11.01
C ASP A 170 18.30 13.82 12.52
N ASP A 171 17.34 14.37 13.26
CA ASP A 171 17.43 14.50 14.72
C ASP A 171 17.42 13.14 15.43
N LEU A 172 16.60 12.18 14.98
CA LEU A 172 16.57 10.82 15.53
C LEU A 172 17.94 10.13 15.39
N GLN A 173 18.62 10.30 14.25
CA GLN A 173 19.96 9.78 14.02
C GLN A 173 21.03 10.44 14.91
N LYS A 174 20.77 11.66 15.42
CA LYS A 174 21.64 12.34 16.38
C LYS A 174 21.37 11.90 17.82
N PHE A 175 20.12 11.59 18.16
CA PHE A 175 19.72 11.27 19.53
C PHE A 175 19.95 9.81 19.91
N VAL A 176 19.87 8.89 18.95
CA VAL A 176 19.92 7.44 19.21
C VAL A 176 21.17 6.85 18.56
N SER A 177 21.91 6.03 19.30
CA SER A 177 23.07 5.31 18.76
C SER A 177 22.64 4.30 17.70
N SER A 178 23.56 3.96 16.79
CA SER A 178 23.33 2.92 15.78
C SER A 178 22.89 1.60 16.40
N ASP A 179 23.47 1.25 17.55
CA ASP A 179 23.26 -0.04 18.22
C ASP A 179 21.83 -0.18 18.80
N ASP A 180 21.21 0.94 19.18
CA ASP A 180 19.82 0.96 19.68
C ASP A 180 18.77 0.89 18.54
N LEU A 181 19.19 1.26 17.33
CA LEU A 181 18.38 1.24 16.10
C LEU A 181 18.51 -0.08 15.31
N ASP A 182 19.61 -0.81 15.53
CA ASP A 182 20.00 -1.94 14.70
C ASP A 182 18.92 -3.04 14.68
N GLY A 183 18.58 -3.50 13.47
CA GLY A 183 17.53 -4.48 13.20
C GLY A 183 16.08 -4.04 13.48
N LYS A 184 15.79 -2.78 13.87
CA LYS A 184 14.43 -2.32 14.25
C LYS A 184 13.86 -1.21 13.41
N PHE A 185 14.69 -0.26 12.95
CA PHE A 185 14.26 0.83 12.09
C PHE A 185 15.45 1.41 11.33
N SER A 186 15.36 1.56 10.01
CA SER A 186 16.42 2.18 9.21
C SER A 186 16.09 3.63 8.83
N PRO A 187 16.45 4.64 9.66
CA PRO A 187 16.17 6.03 9.35
C PRO A 187 16.83 6.50 8.05
N GLY A 188 18.06 6.02 7.77
CA GLY A 188 18.80 6.40 6.57
C GLY A 188 18.10 5.97 5.28
N CYS A 189 17.44 4.82 5.27
CA CYS A 189 16.64 4.37 4.14
C CYS A 189 15.44 5.28 3.89
N VAL A 190 14.69 5.61 4.96
CA VAL A 190 13.51 6.46 4.86
C VAL A 190 13.88 7.85 4.35
N THR A 191 15.01 8.41 4.79
CA THR A 191 15.55 9.67 4.25
C THR A 191 15.74 9.60 2.74
N VAL A 192 16.39 8.56 2.23
CA VAL A 192 16.63 8.41 0.78
C VAL A 192 15.32 8.25 0.00
N CYS A 193 14.36 7.48 0.52
CA CYS A 193 13.04 7.35 -0.11
C CYS A 193 12.30 8.69 -0.17
N LEU A 194 12.31 9.45 0.94
CA LEU A 194 11.65 10.76 1.02
C LEU A 194 12.33 11.80 0.13
N GLU A 195 13.66 11.82 0.05
CA GLU A 195 14.40 12.72 -0.85
C GLU A 195 14.05 12.45 -2.33
N ALA A 196 14.10 11.18 -2.75
CA ALA A 196 13.69 10.79 -4.10
C ALA A 196 12.21 11.16 -4.37
N PHE A 197 11.35 10.99 -3.38
CA PHE A 197 9.93 11.35 -3.47
C PHE A 197 9.73 12.87 -3.58
N VAL A 198 10.49 13.68 -2.85
CA VAL A 198 10.49 15.15 -2.96
C VAL A 198 10.82 15.59 -4.38
N ASP A 199 11.80 14.96 -5.01
CA ASP A 199 12.16 15.27 -6.41
C ASP A 199 11.00 14.97 -7.36
N LEU A 200 10.33 13.83 -7.18
CA LEU A 200 9.13 13.49 -7.97
C LEU A 200 7.98 14.50 -7.80
N VAL A 201 7.73 14.97 -6.58
CA VAL A 201 6.70 15.99 -6.29
C VAL A 201 7.09 17.34 -6.91
N LYS A 202 8.35 17.76 -6.75
CA LYS A 202 8.85 19.05 -7.27
C LYS A 202 8.76 19.10 -8.79
N GLU A 203 9.19 18.03 -9.46
CA GLU A 203 9.17 17.90 -10.92
C GLU A 203 7.77 17.65 -11.50
N GLY A 204 6.75 17.41 -10.67
CA GLY A 204 5.39 17.14 -11.11
C GLY A 204 5.24 15.78 -11.80
N LYS A 205 6.15 14.84 -11.51
CA LYS A 205 6.08 13.44 -11.99
C LYS A 205 5.00 12.63 -11.26
N ILE A 206 4.62 13.07 -10.07
CA ILE A 206 3.44 12.60 -9.35
C ILE A 206 2.47 13.75 -9.11
N SER A 207 1.17 13.46 -9.14
CA SER A 207 0.14 14.43 -8.81
C SER A 207 0.12 14.73 -7.30
N ILE A 208 -0.44 15.88 -6.93
CA ILE A 208 -0.55 16.31 -5.52
C ILE A 208 -1.36 15.30 -4.68
N SER A 209 -2.46 14.77 -5.23
CA SER A 209 -3.30 13.76 -4.58
C SER A 209 -2.56 12.45 -4.34
N GLN A 210 -1.83 11.95 -5.35
CA GLN A 210 -0.94 10.79 -5.20
C GLN A 210 0.14 11.07 -4.15
N GLY A 211 0.68 12.29 -4.14
CA GLY A 211 1.66 12.76 -3.18
C GLY A 211 1.18 12.60 -1.73
N TRP A 212 0.04 13.21 -1.41
CA TRP A 212 -0.59 13.09 -0.10
C TRP A 212 -0.99 11.65 0.24
N ALA A 213 -1.68 10.95 -0.66
CA ALA A 213 -2.10 9.57 -0.44
C ALA A 213 -0.92 8.63 -0.15
N SER A 214 0.24 8.83 -0.80
CA SER A 214 1.44 8.01 -0.56
C SER A 214 2.01 8.23 0.84
N ILE A 215 2.10 9.49 1.27
CA ILE A 215 2.61 9.86 2.60
C ILE A 215 1.70 9.30 3.70
N PHE A 216 0.39 9.46 3.55
CA PHE A 216 -0.59 8.91 4.50
C PHE A 216 -0.59 7.38 4.53
N ALA A 217 -0.52 6.72 3.37
CA ALA A 217 -0.40 5.28 3.30
C ALA A 217 0.90 4.79 3.99
N TYR A 218 2.02 5.50 3.80
CA TYR A 218 3.29 5.13 4.40
C TYR A 218 3.29 5.21 5.93
N ILE A 219 2.53 6.12 6.53
CA ILE A 219 2.39 6.19 8.00
C ILE A 219 1.71 4.94 8.57
N ASN A 220 0.81 4.35 7.79
CA ASN A 220 0.05 3.16 8.18
C ASN A 220 0.86 1.87 7.99
N PHE A 221 1.66 1.78 6.92
CA PHE A 221 2.40 0.57 6.56
C PHE A 221 3.87 0.58 7.00
N GLY A 222 4.51 1.74 7.07
CA GLY A 222 5.94 1.93 7.33
C GLY A 222 6.28 2.29 8.78
N LEU A 223 7.55 2.64 9.00
CA LEU A 223 8.15 2.95 10.31
C LEU A 223 8.20 1.72 11.26
N VAL A 224 8.39 0.52 10.73
CA VAL A 224 8.31 -0.73 11.51
C VAL A 224 9.47 -1.70 11.21
N GLY A 225 10.36 -1.42 10.24
CA GLY A 225 11.35 -2.42 9.83
C GLY A 225 12.74 -1.92 9.44
N ASP A 226 13.55 -2.89 9.05
CA ASP A 226 14.87 -2.71 8.44
C ASP A 226 14.81 -1.97 7.09
N VAL A 227 15.97 -1.79 6.46
CA VAL A 227 16.12 -1.14 5.15
C VAL A 227 15.12 -1.67 4.11
N TYR A 228 15.09 -2.98 3.86
CA TYR A 228 14.29 -3.55 2.77
C TYR A 228 12.80 -3.50 3.08
N THR A 229 12.45 -3.70 4.36
CA THR A 229 11.07 -3.55 4.81
C THR A 229 10.57 -2.12 4.60
N GLU A 230 11.39 -1.10 4.89
CA GLU A 230 11.01 0.30 4.66
C GLU A 230 10.92 0.66 3.17
N ILE A 231 11.85 0.18 2.32
CA ILE A 231 11.75 0.35 0.86
C ILE A 231 10.45 -0.27 0.34
N LEU A 232 10.16 -1.52 0.75
CA LEU A 232 8.94 -2.21 0.36
C LEU A 232 7.69 -1.44 0.79
N ASN A 233 7.62 -0.99 2.05
CA ASN A 233 6.46 -0.28 2.56
C ASN A 233 6.29 1.09 1.90
N PHE A 234 7.38 1.80 1.58
CA PHE A 234 7.31 3.07 0.87
C PHE A 234 6.81 2.89 -0.56
N CYS A 235 7.39 1.96 -1.32
CA CYS A 235 6.93 1.64 -2.68
C CYS A 235 5.48 1.11 -2.69
N ARG A 236 5.10 0.26 -1.72
CA ARG A 236 3.73 -0.22 -1.54
C ARG A 236 2.74 0.93 -1.34
N SER A 237 3.13 1.92 -0.54
CA SER A 237 2.32 3.10 -0.28
C SER A 237 2.12 3.94 -1.55
N MET A 238 3.17 4.10 -2.36
CA MET A 238 3.07 4.75 -3.67
C MET A 238 2.17 3.98 -4.64
N VAL A 239 2.28 2.65 -4.70
CA VAL A 239 1.41 1.81 -5.54
C VAL A 239 -0.05 1.99 -5.13
N PHE A 240 -0.36 1.91 -3.84
CA PHE A 240 -1.74 2.04 -3.34
C PHE A 240 -2.30 3.46 -3.49
N ALA A 241 -1.44 4.48 -3.45
CA ALA A 241 -1.80 5.85 -3.80
C ALA A 241 -2.05 6.06 -5.31
N GLY A 242 -1.75 5.07 -6.15
CA GLY A 242 -1.95 5.11 -7.58
C GLY A 242 -0.84 5.80 -8.36
N CYS A 243 0.38 5.88 -7.82
CA CYS A 243 1.56 6.32 -8.57
C CYS A 243 1.85 5.37 -9.74
N ARG A 244 2.46 5.90 -10.80
CA ARG A 244 2.83 5.12 -11.99
C ARG A 244 4.17 4.41 -11.82
N PHE A 245 4.39 3.37 -12.62
CA PHE A 245 5.58 2.52 -12.57
C PHE A 245 6.88 3.33 -12.59
N LYS A 246 7.03 4.32 -13.47
CA LYS A 246 8.26 5.13 -13.57
C LYS A 246 8.61 5.87 -12.27
N ALA A 247 7.61 6.36 -11.55
CA ALA A 247 7.83 7.05 -10.27
C ALA A 247 8.25 6.06 -9.18
N ILE A 248 7.60 4.89 -9.14
CA ILE A 248 7.87 3.83 -8.17
C ILE A 248 9.28 3.26 -8.40
N SER A 249 9.64 2.95 -9.65
CA SER A 249 10.96 2.43 -9.99
C SER A 249 12.07 3.42 -9.68
N TYR A 250 11.84 4.72 -9.88
CA TYR A 250 12.81 5.75 -9.52
C TYR A 250 13.14 5.75 -8.02
N VAL A 251 12.13 5.73 -7.14
CA VAL A 251 12.36 5.70 -5.68
C VAL A 251 13.04 4.39 -5.27
N TYR A 252 12.58 3.26 -5.83
CA TYR A 252 13.19 1.96 -5.59
C TYR A 252 14.68 1.94 -5.94
N HIS A 253 15.04 2.29 -7.18
CA HIS A 253 16.43 2.27 -7.65
C HIS A 253 17.32 3.25 -6.89
N THR A 254 16.79 4.44 -6.55
CA THR A 254 17.51 5.42 -5.74
C THR A 254 17.81 4.86 -4.35
N SER A 255 16.89 4.11 -3.76
CA SER A 255 17.04 3.52 -2.44
C SER A 255 17.99 2.32 -2.45
N VAL A 256 17.79 1.37 -3.37
CA VAL A 256 18.61 0.14 -3.47
C VAL A 256 20.05 0.45 -3.90
N SER A 257 20.28 1.47 -4.74
CA SER A 257 21.65 1.88 -5.10
C SER A 257 22.44 2.45 -3.91
N ARG A 258 21.75 3.06 -2.94
CA ARG A 258 22.36 3.58 -1.71
C ARG A 258 22.56 2.50 -0.64
N PHE A 259 21.69 1.50 -0.63
CA PHE A 259 21.73 0.37 0.29
C PHE A 259 21.78 -0.95 -0.48
N PRO A 260 22.90 -1.25 -1.16
CA PRO A 260 23.03 -2.47 -1.92
C PRO A 260 22.91 -3.69 -0.99
N PRO A 261 22.36 -4.81 -1.48
CA PRO A 261 22.31 -6.08 -0.77
C PRO A 261 23.68 -6.47 -0.19
N ASP A 262 23.75 -6.55 1.14
CA ASP A 262 24.96 -7.01 1.81
C ASP A 262 25.19 -8.49 1.45
N THR A 263 26.25 -8.77 0.70
CA THR A 263 26.63 -10.12 0.26
C THR A 263 27.08 -11.04 1.40
N ASN A 264 27.16 -10.51 2.63
CA ASN A 264 27.56 -11.22 3.84
C ASN A 264 26.38 -11.56 4.77
N LEU A 265 25.13 -11.31 4.36
CA LEU A 265 23.95 -11.69 5.15
C LEU A 265 23.86 -13.22 5.30
N SER A 266 23.41 -13.67 6.48
CA SER A 266 23.08 -15.09 6.69
C SER A 266 22.08 -15.56 5.63
N SER A 267 22.24 -16.80 5.15
CA SER A 267 21.35 -17.42 4.15
C SER A 267 19.85 -17.32 4.48
N GLU A 268 19.50 -17.27 5.77
CA GLU A 268 18.11 -17.17 6.24
C GLU A 268 17.55 -15.75 6.09
N ILE A 269 18.39 -14.75 6.31
CA ILE A 269 18.07 -13.32 6.14
C ILE A 269 18.10 -12.95 4.66
N GLN A 270 19.05 -13.52 3.90
CA GLN A 270 19.14 -13.38 2.46
C GLN A 270 17.87 -13.90 1.78
N ARG A 271 17.35 -15.07 2.18
CA ARG A 271 16.09 -15.61 1.64
C ARG A 271 14.85 -14.77 2.00
N HIS A 272 14.89 -14.05 3.13
CA HIS A 272 13.85 -13.11 3.49
C HIS A 272 13.81 -11.92 2.51
N TYR A 273 14.99 -11.38 2.18
CA TYR A 273 15.15 -10.18 1.34
C TYR A 273 15.37 -10.44 -0.15
N GLU A 274 15.65 -11.68 -0.57
CA GLU A 274 15.71 -12.13 -1.98
C GLU A 274 14.48 -11.66 -2.77
N ASN A 275 13.35 -11.54 -2.07
CA ASN A 275 12.06 -11.13 -2.61
C ASN A 275 11.85 -9.60 -2.71
N ILE A 276 12.88 -8.78 -2.45
CA ILE A 276 12.87 -7.31 -2.63
C ILE A 276 14.12 -6.87 -3.42
N MET A 277 14.90 -7.82 -3.94
CA MET A 277 16.18 -7.56 -4.64
C MET A 277 15.99 -6.93 -6.02
N ASP A 278 14.85 -7.19 -6.64
CA ASP A 278 14.47 -6.59 -7.91
C ASP A 278 13.01 -6.11 -7.88
N LEU A 279 12.70 -5.30 -8.89
CA LEU A 279 11.39 -4.69 -9.04
C LEU A 279 10.26 -5.72 -9.27
N PRO A 280 10.45 -6.80 -10.06
CA PRO A 280 9.48 -7.90 -10.13
C PRO A 280 9.11 -8.50 -8.78
N HIS A 281 10.09 -8.83 -7.94
CA HIS A 281 9.82 -9.43 -6.63
C HIS A 281 9.18 -8.42 -5.66
N LEU A 282 9.55 -7.14 -5.72
CA LEU A 282 8.87 -6.07 -4.99
C LEU A 282 7.36 -6.03 -5.32
N TYR A 283 7.01 -5.99 -6.61
CA TYR A 283 5.62 -5.98 -7.06
C TYR A 283 4.89 -7.27 -6.67
N MET A 284 5.57 -8.41 -6.74
CA MET A 284 5.02 -9.68 -6.28
C MET A 284 4.68 -9.67 -4.79
N ARG A 285 5.56 -9.15 -3.94
CA ARG A 285 5.30 -9.02 -2.49
C ARG A 285 4.10 -8.13 -2.21
N ILE A 286 4.00 -7.00 -2.91
CA ILE A 286 2.84 -6.10 -2.80
C ILE A 286 1.57 -6.86 -3.23
N LEU A 287 1.61 -7.52 -4.38
CA LEU A 287 0.47 -8.27 -4.92
C LEU A 287 0.03 -9.42 -4.00
N GLU A 288 0.95 -10.22 -3.49
CA GLU A 288 0.67 -11.35 -2.59
C GLU A 288 -0.12 -10.91 -1.35
N THR A 289 0.18 -9.74 -0.80
CA THR A 289 -0.56 -9.22 0.36
C THR A 289 -2.02 -8.94 0.00
N VAL A 290 -2.26 -8.29 -1.15
CA VAL A 290 -3.61 -7.98 -1.64
C VAL A 290 -4.38 -9.26 -1.97
N LEU A 291 -3.74 -10.21 -2.64
CA LEU A 291 -4.35 -11.50 -3.01
C LEU A 291 -4.77 -12.33 -1.80
N LYS A 292 -3.93 -12.36 -0.74
CA LYS A 292 -4.27 -13.04 0.52
C LYS A 292 -5.50 -12.43 1.20
N ASP A 293 -5.63 -11.11 1.17
CA ASP A 293 -6.78 -10.43 1.77
C ASP A 293 -8.06 -10.69 0.96
N LEU A 294 -7.98 -10.71 -0.38
CA LEU A 294 -9.09 -11.09 -1.25
C LEU A 294 -9.51 -12.55 -1.04
N ALA A 295 -8.56 -13.48 -0.90
CA ALA A 295 -8.86 -14.89 -0.63
C ALA A 295 -9.56 -15.09 0.72
N ARG A 296 -9.29 -14.22 1.71
CA ARG A 296 -9.97 -14.20 3.02
C ARG A 296 -11.37 -13.56 2.97
N GLY A 297 -11.81 -13.09 1.80
CA GLY A 297 -13.13 -12.51 1.60
C GLY A 297 -13.19 -10.99 1.79
N SER A 298 -12.05 -10.28 1.76
CA SER A 298 -12.07 -8.82 1.73
C SER A 298 -12.84 -8.30 0.51
N HIS A 299 -13.64 -7.25 0.72
CA HIS A 299 -14.38 -6.58 -0.35
C HIS A 299 -13.61 -5.40 -0.97
N GLU A 300 -12.41 -5.11 -0.47
CA GLU A 300 -11.56 -4.01 -0.94
C GLU A 300 -10.76 -4.40 -2.19
N HIS A 301 -11.42 -4.34 -3.34
CA HIS A 301 -10.79 -4.56 -4.65
C HIS A 301 -9.91 -3.37 -5.10
N GLN A 302 -9.96 -2.23 -4.39
CA GLN A 302 -9.25 -1.02 -4.80
C GLN A 302 -7.73 -1.23 -4.87
N TYR A 303 -7.12 -1.98 -3.94
CA TYR A 303 -5.68 -2.19 -3.95
C TYR A 303 -5.22 -3.03 -5.14
N ILE A 304 -6.00 -4.04 -5.57
CA ILE A 304 -5.64 -4.79 -6.78
C ILE A 304 -5.75 -3.90 -8.01
N TYR A 305 -6.78 -3.05 -8.11
CA TYR A 305 -6.91 -2.10 -9.20
C TYR A 305 -5.73 -1.11 -9.26
N ARG A 306 -5.27 -0.63 -8.10
CA ARG A 306 -4.12 0.28 -8.00
C ARG A 306 -2.81 -0.37 -8.43
N VAL A 307 -2.57 -1.63 -8.04
CA VAL A 307 -1.39 -2.41 -8.47
C VAL A 307 -1.36 -2.57 -9.99
N LEU A 308 -2.50 -2.84 -10.61
CA LEU A 308 -2.55 -3.06 -12.06
C LEU A 308 -2.49 -1.76 -12.85
N SER A 309 -3.17 -0.73 -12.35
CA SER A 309 -3.14 0.61 -12.95
C SER A 309 -1.76 1.26 -12.85
N SER A 310 -0.94 0.94 -11.85
CA SER A 310 0.44 1.45 -11.80
C SER A 310 1.29 0.91 -12.96
N LEU A 311 0.92 -0.25 -13.54
CA LEU A 311 1.61 -0.93 -14.64
C LEU A 311 1.00 -0.65 -16.01
N SER A 312 0.00 0.23 -16.15
CA SER A 312 -0.79 0.34 -17.38
C SER A 312 -0.11 1.09 -18.52
N GLU A 313 0.66 2.13 -18.22
CA GLU A 313 1.34 2.95 -19.23
C GLU A 313 2.70 2.37 -19.62
N LEU A 314 3.20 2.75 -20.80
CA LEU A 314 4.56 2.45 -21.24
C LEU A 314 5.50 3.55 -20.73
N ASP A 315 5.87 3.47 -19.46
CA ASP A 315 6.74 4.44 -18.79
C ASP A 315 7.91 3.77 -18.06
N GLY A 316 9.02 4.50 -17.90
CA GLY A 316 10.21 3.96 -17.24
C GLY A 316 11.08 3.07 -18.14
N ASP A 317 11.78 2.11 -17.54
CA ASP A 317 12.52 1.08 -18.26
C ASP A 317 11.54 0.02 -18.78
N LEU A 318 11.45 -0.13 -20.10
CA LEU A 318 10.48 -1.00 -20.76
C LEU A 318 10.77 -2.50 -20.55
N GLU A 319 12.03 -2.89 -20.40
CA GLU A 319 12.40 -4.28 -20.15
C GLU A 319 12.07 -4.66 -18.70
N GLU A 320 12.36 -3.77 -17.74
CA GLU A 320 11.93 -3.98 -16.35
C GLU A 320 10.40 -4.00 -16.23
N LEU A 321 9.70 -3.07 -16.90
CA LEU A 321 8.24 -3.03 -16.93
C LEU A 321 7.67 -4.33 -17.49
N LYS A 322 8.24 -4.86 -18.57
CA LYS A 322 7.83 -6.13 -19.18
C LYS A 322 8.02 -7.30 -18.21
N ASN A 323 9.16 -7.36 -17.52
CA ASN A 323 9.45 -8.40 -16.53
C ASN A 323 8.47 -8.33 -15.34
N VAL A 324 8.17 -7.13 -14.85
CA VAL A 324 7.20 -6.92 -13.77
C VAL A 324 5.79 -7.31 -14.21
N ARG A 325 5.35 -6.87 -15.39
CA ARG A 325 4.04 -7.24 -15.97
C ARG A 325 3.90 -8.75 -16.13
N SER A 326 4.92 -9.43 -16.64
CA SER A 326 4.94 -10.90 -16.79
C SER A 326 4.85 -11.61 -15.44
N THR A 327 5.62 -11.17 -14.45
CA THR A 327 5.63 -11.79 -13.12
C THR A 327 4.28 -11.59 -12.40
N VAL A 328 3.73 -10.37 -12.45
CA VAL A 328 2.39 -10.06 -11.93
C VAL A 328 1.34 -10.90 -12.66
N TRP A 329 1.39 -10.96 -13.98
CA TRP A 329 0.45 -11.74 -14.79
C TRP A 329 0.44 -13.23 -14.40
N ASP A 330 1.61 -13.84 -14.33
CA ASP A 330 1.76 -15.25 -13.98
C ASP A 330 1.21 -15.56 -12.58
N GLN A 331 1.36 -14.63 -11.64
CA GLN A 331 0.81 -14.78 -10.30
C GLN A 331 -0.71 -14.65 -10.26
N LEU A 332 -1.28 -13.72 -11.02
CA LEU A 332 -2.74 -13.60 -11.16
C LEU A 332 -3.33 -14.87 -11.78
N ALA A 333 -2.68 -15.42 -12.81
CA ALA A 333 -3.08 -16.67 -13.45
C ALA A 333 -3.09 -17.83 -12.44
N ARG A 334 -1.99 -18.01 -11.69
CA ARG A 334 -1.91 -19.03 -10.62
C ARG A 334 -2.98 -18.85 -9.56
N PHE A 335 -3.23 -17.62 -9.14
CA PHE A 335 -4.26 -17.32 -8.15
C PHE A 335 -5.67 -17.62 -8.70
N SER A 336 -5.93 -17.32 -9.96
CA SER A 336 -7.22 -17.62 -10.59
C SER A 336 -7.48 -19.11 -10.80
N ASP A 337 -6.42 -19.90 -10.93
CA ASP A 337 -6.48 -21.37 -11.11
C ASP A 337 -6.59 -22.13 -9.77
N ASP A 338 -6.37 -21.45 -8.63
CA ASP A 338 -6.36 -22.08 -7.31
C ASP A 338 -7.79 -22.41 -6.83
N MET A 339 -8.12 -23.70 -6.87
CA MET A 339 -9.44 -24.20 -6.49
C MET A 339 -9.79 -24.02 -5.01
N GLU A 340 -8.82 -23.73 -4.13
CA GLU A 340 -9.09 -23.38 -2.72
C GLU A 340 -9.73 -22.00 -2.57
N ILE A 341 -9.62 -21.16 -3.60
CA ILE A 341 -10.13 -19.79 -3.60
C ILE A 341 -11.61 -19.77 -4.03
N PRO A 342 -12.48 -18.98 -3.35
CA PRO A 342 -13.88 -18.86 -3.73
C PRO A 342 -14.07 -18.53 -5.22
N SER A 343 -14.99 -19.25 -5.88
CA SER A 343 -15.22 -19.12 -7.33
C SER A 343 -15.52 -17.68 -7.76
N LYS A 344 -16.24 -16.90 -6.94
CA LYS A 344 -16.53 -15.48 -7.21
C LYS A 344 -15.25 -14.63 -7.30
N VAL A 345 -14.27 -14.88 -6.43
CA VAL A 345 -13.00 -14.15 -6.43
C VAL A 345 -12.15 -14.55 -7.63
N ARG A 346 -12.12 -15.84 -7.98
CA ARG A 346 -11.44 -16.34 -9.18
C ARG A 346 -12.02 -15.77 -10.47
N VAL A 347 -13.36 -15.75 -10.60
CA VAL A 347 -14.05 -15.15 -11.75
C VAL A 347 -13.73 -13.66 -11.86
N HIS A 348 -13.78 -12.91 -10.76
CA HIS A 348 -13.41 -11.50 -10.77
C HIS A 348 -11.96 -11.27 -11.21
N MET A 349 -11.03 -12.12 -10.76
CA MET A 349 -9.63 -12.06 -11.19
C MET A 349 -9.46 -12.32 -12.69
N LEU A 350 -10.19 -13.29 -13.24
CA LEU A 350 -10.16 -13.59 -14.67
C LEU A 350 -10.77 -12.46 -15.51
N GLU A 351 -11.84 -11.82 -15.04
CA GLU A 351 -12.43 -10.63 -15.69
C GLU A 351 -11.43 -9.48 -15.74
N LEU A 352 -10.73 -9.25 -14.63
CA LEU A 352 -9.70 -8.24 -14.49
C LEU A 352 -8.52 -8.50 -15.45
N MET A 353 -8.03 -9.74 -15.51
CA MET A 353 -6.98 -10.16 -16.45
C MET A 353 -7.41 -9.94 -17.90
N GLN A 354 -8.66 -10.32 -18.24
CA GLN A 354 -9.20 -10.09 -19.58
C GLN A 354 -9.29 -8.60 -19.92
N TYR A 355 -9.75 -7.79 -18.97
CA TYR A 355 -9.86 -6.34 -19.13
C TYR A 355 -8.49 -5.68 -19.37
N ILE A 356 -7.45 -6.11 -18.65
CA ILE A 356 -6.09 -5.61 -18.83
C ILE A 356 -5.53 -5.92 -20.23
N THR A 357 -5.83 -7.11 -20.76
CA THR A 357 -5.42 -7.54 -22.11
C THR A 357 -6.31 -7.00 -23.23
N ALA A 358 -7.43 -6.35 -22.91
CA ALA A 358 -8.48 -6.07 -23.89
C ALA A 358 -7.97 -5.17 -25.02
N LEU A 359 -7.88 -5.76 -26.21
CA LEU A 359 -7.60 -5.11 -27.48
C LEU A 359 -8.84 -4.30 -27.92
N THR A 360 -9.14 -3.20 -27.22
CA THR A 360 -10.05 -2.08 -27.57
C THR A 360 -11.46 -2.37 -28.14
N THR A 361 -11.91 -3.61 -28.31
CA THR A 361 -13.05 -3.91 -29.19
C THR A 361 -14.35 -4.26 -28.47
N ASN A 362 -14.34 -4.69 -27.20
CA ASN A 362 -15.56 -5.00 -26.44
C ASN A 362 -15.52 -4.49 -24.99
N LEU A 363 -15.20 -3.21 -24.78
CA LEU A 363 -15.22 -2.59 -23.44
C LEU A 363 -16.63 -2.55 -22.82
N THR A 364 -17.70 -2.75 -23.60
CA THR A 364 -19.10 -2.61 -23.18
C THR A 364 -19.68 -3.75 -22.34
N SER A 365 -19.00 -4.90 -22.25
CA SER A 365 -19.44 -6.06 -21.47
C SER A 365 -18.92 -6.09 -20.01
N PHE A 366 -17.89 -5.30 -19.68
CA PHE A 366 -17.30 -5.30 -18.34
C PHE A 366 -18.06 -4.40 -17.35
N SER A 367 -17.98 -4.72 -16.06
CA SER A 367 -18.61 -3.95 -14.99
C SER A 367 -18.20 -2.48 -15.02
N SER A 368 -19.12 -1.59 -14.62
CA SER A 368 -18.83 -0.16 -14.50
C SER A 368 -17.68 0.13 -13.52
N GLU A 369 -17.52 -0.71 -12.50
CA GLU A 369 -16.44 -0.63 -11.51
C GLU A 369 -15.06 -0.82 -12.14
N LEU A 370 -14.88 -1.83 -13.00
CA LEU A 370 -13.60 -2.09 -13.67
C LEU A 370 -13.21 -0.94 -14.60
N ARG A 371 -14.19 -0.38 -15.33
CA ARG A 371 -13.95 0.72 -16.28
C ARG A 371 -13.52 2.02 -15.62
N VAL A 372 -13.97 2.26 -14.39
CA VAL A 372 -13.65 3.49 -13.66
C VAL A 372 -12.30 3.37 -12.96
N ASN A 373 -11.92 2.17 -12.52
CA ASN A 373 -10.79 1.99 -11.59
C ASN A 373 -9.55 1.33 -12.20
N VAL A 374 -9.68 0.63 -13.34
CA VAL A 374 -8.57 -0.09 -13.98
C VAL A 374 -8.32 0.44 -15.38
N TYR A 375 -7.03 0.57 -15.73
CA TYR A 375 -6.59 0.92 -17.07
C TYR A 375 -5.96 -0.29 -17.77
N PRO A 376 -6.32 -0.56 -19.05
CA PRO A 376 -5.67 -1.61 -19.84
C PRO A 376 -4.17 -1.40 -19.98
N TRP A 377 -3.41 -2.49 -20.09
CA TRP A 377 -1.96 -2.41 -20.27
C TRP A 377 -1.62 -2.09 -21.72
N VAL A 378 -1.14 -0.88 -21.95
CA VAL A 378 -0.77 -0.41 -23.28
C VAL A 378 0.38 -1.26 -23.82
N GLY A 379 0.20 -1.79 -25.03
CA GLY A 379 1.21 -2.59 -25.72
C GLY A 379 1.47 -3.96 -25.11
N TRP A 380 0.56 -4.48 -24.26
CA TRP A 380 0.68 -5.83 -23.72
C TRP A 380 0.07 -6.85 -24.68
N ASP A 381 0.90 -7.41 -25.56
CA ASP A 381 0.59 -8.60 -26.32
C ASP A 381 1.08 -9.82 -25.54
N ASN A 382 0.19 -10.46 -24.78
CA ASN A 382 0.52 -11.59 -23.91
C ASN A 382 0.91 -12.90 -24.64
N THR A 383 1.62 -12.81 -25.77
CA THR A 383 2.03 -13.93 -26.61
C THR A 383 3.27 -14.66 -26.06
N GLY A 384 3.96 -14.11 -25.05
CA GLY A 384 5.28 -14.61 -24.63
C GLY A 384 5.43 -15.28 -23.25
N SER A 385 4.49 -15.15 -22.31
CA SER A 385 4.77 -15.50 -20.88
C SER A 385 4.34 -16.92 -20.45
N VAL A 386 3.49 -17.62 -21.20
CA VAL A 386 2.80 -18.83 -20.67
C VAL A 386 3.62 -20.14 -20.82
N SER A 387 4.87 -20.12 -21.31
CA SER A 387 5.55 -21.39 -21.65
C SER A 387 7.05 -21.46 -21.37
N LEU A 388 7.50 -21.29 -20.13
CA LEU A 388 8.84 -21.76 -19.75
C LEU A 388 8.89 -23.15 -19.09
N ASN A 389 7.76 -23.74 -18.68
CA ASN A 389 7.75 -25.05 -18.00
C ASN A 389 6.84 -26.12 -18.61
N ARG A 390 6.46 -26.01 -19.89
CA ARG A 390 5.86 -27.13 -20.63
C ARG A 390 6.82 -27.61 -21.69
N GLU A 391 7.56 -28.67 -21.37
CA GLU A 391 8.31 -29.43 -22.37
C GLU A 391 7.35 -29.89 -23.49
N THR A 392 7.73 -29.51 -24.71
CA THR A 392 7.37 -30.09 -26.02
C THR A 392 5.88 -30.26 -26.39
N ALA A 393 5.31 -29.22 -27.01
CA ALA A 393 4.25 -29.36 -28.04
C ALA A 393 4.28 -28.14 -29.01
N PRO A 394 3.95 -28.30 -30.31
CA PRO A 394 4.17 -27.28 -31.33
C PRO A 394 3.09 -26.18 -31.29
N ASP A 395 3.51 -24.95 -31.58
CA ASP A 395 2.75 -23.76 -31.96
C ASP A 395 1.57 -23.35 -31.07
N ASN A 396 1.90 -22.57 -30.03
CA ASN A 396 0.94 -21.92 -29.13
C ASN A 396 0.48 -20.56 -29.70
N GLU A 397 -0.46 -20.57 -30.64
CA GLU A 397 -1.34 -19.41 -30.95
C GLU A 397 -2.54 -19.30 -29.98
N GLY A 398 -2.63 -20.15 -28.94
CA GLY A 398 -3.86 -20.44 -28.19
C GLY A 398 -4.03 -19.80 -26.79
N ALA A 399 -3.07 -19.04 -26.26
CA ALA A 399 -3.14 -18.56 -24.88
C ALA A 399 -4.33 -17.62 -24.57
N PRO A 400 -4.67 -16.60 -25.41
CA PRO A 400 -5.80 -15.70 -25.14
C PRO A 400 -7.16 -16.42 -25.21
N VAL A 401 -7.25 -17.45 -26.05
CA VAL A 401 -8.44 -18.27 -26.27
C VAL A 401 -8.71 -19.15 -25.04
N CYS A 402 -7.67 -19.74 -24.45
CA CYS A 402 -7.77 -20.58 -23.26
C CYS A 402 -8.31 -19.82 -22.02
N PHE A 403 -7.82 -18.60 -21.78
CA PHE A 403 -8.31 -17.75 -20.67
C PHE A 403 -9.78 -17.35 -20.86
N THR A 404 -10.16 -17.00 -22.08
CA THR A 404 -11.54 -16.66 -22.42
C THR A 404 -12.46 -17.87 -22.20
N HIS A 405 -12.06 -19.06 -22.63
CA HIS A 405 -12.84 -20.29 -22.41
C HIS A 405 -12.95 -20.64 -20.92
N THR A 406 -11.90 -20.43 -20.13
CA THR A 406 -11.91 -20.71 -18.68
C THR A 406 -12.83 -19.77 -17.93
N LEU A 407 -12.79 -18.46 -18.26
CA LEU A 407 -13.70 -17.48 -17.66
C LEU A 407 -15.16 -17.76 -18.04
N VAL A 408 -15.42 -18.01 -19.33
CA VAL A 408 -16.79 -18.30 -19.81
C VAL A 408 -17.30 -19.60 -19.17
N ALA A 409 -16.47 -20.63 -19.05
CA ALA A 409 -16.81 -21.88 -18.38
C ALA A 409 -17.17 -21.68 -16.89
N LEU A 410 -16.37 -20.90 -16.15
CA LEU A 410 -16.62 -20.62 -14.73
C LEU A 410 -17.86 -19.76 -14.50
N LYS A 411 -18.07 -18.69 -15.29
CA LYS A 411 -19.28 -17.87 -15.24
C LYS A 411 -20.54 -18.69 -15.54
N SER A 412 -20.45 -19.52 -16.57
CA SER A 412 -21.56 -20.39 -16.95
C SER A 412 -21.85 -21.40 -15.84
N SER A 413 -20.82 -21.99 -15.22
CA SER A 413 -20.98 -22.88 -14.06
C SER A 413 -21.64 -22.19 -12.85
N GLN A 414 -21.29 -20.93 -12.59
CA GLN A 414 -21.95 -20.14 -11.54
C GLN A 414 -23.43 -19.91 -11.83
N LEU A 415 -23.77 -19.55 -13.06
CA LEU A 415 -25.18 -19.39 -13.49
C LEU A 415 -25.94 -20.72 -13.33
N LEU A 416 -25.32 -21.83 -13.74
CA LEU A 416 -25.91 -23.17 -13.72
C LEU A 416 -26.06 -23.78 -12.33
N SER A 417 -25.30 -23.32 -11.33
CA SER A 417 -25.46 -23.75 -9.94
C SER A 417 -26.90 -23.53 -9.42
N THR A 418 -27.63 -22.59 -10.01
CA THR A 418 -29.05 -22.29 -9.72
C THR A 418 -30.01 -23.33 -10.32
N ILE A 419 -29.61 -24.00 -11.41
CA ILE A 419 -30.36 -25.09 -12.05
C ILE A 419 -30.07 -26.41 -11.35
N SER A 420 -28.78 -26.72 -11.14
CA SER A 420 -28.32 -27.85 -10.34
C SER A 420 -26.91 -27.58 -9.83
N PRO A 421 -26.64 -27.83 -8.54
CA PRO A 421 -25.32 -27.57 -7.95
C PRO A 421 -24.21 -28.48 -8.50
N ASN A 422 -24.55 -29.54 -9.24
CA ASN A 422 -23.60 -30.49 -9.81
C ASN A 422 -23.25 -30.22 -11.28
N LEU A 423 -23.84 -29.19 -11.91
CA LEU A 423 -23.55 -28.80 -13.29
C LEU A 423 -22.33 -27.88 -13.31
N GLU A 424 -21.20 -28.40 -13.80
CA GLU A 424 -19.98 -27.63 -14.02
C GLU A 424 -19.58 -27.74 -15.49
N ILE A 425 -19.17 -26.62 -16.08
CA ILE A 425 -18.66 -26.51 -17.44
C ILE A 425 -17.15 -26.35 -17.33
N SER A 426 -16.41 -27.18 -18.07
CA SER A 426 -14.96 -27.07 -18.17
C SER A 426 -14.57 -26.22 -19.40
N PRO A 427 -13.34 -25.66 -19.41
CA PRO A 427 -12.83 -24.93 -20.58
C PRO A 427 -12.79 -25.81 -21.85
N ASN A 428 -12.62 -27.13 -21.68
CA ASN A 428 -12.60 -28.09 -22.78
C ASN A 428 -13.97 -28.25 -23.44
N ASP A 429 -15.04 -28.09 -22.67
CA ASP A 429 -16.42 -28.14 -23.18
C ASP A 429 -16.72 -26.94 -24.10
N LEU A 430 -15.93 -25.87 -24.01
CA LEU A 430 -16.05 -24.66 -24.83
C LEU A 430 -14.98 -24.55 -25.91
N SER A 431 -14.15 -25.58 -26.09
CA SER A 431 -12.98 -25.55 -26.97
C SER A 431 -13.31 -25.53 -28.47
N THR A 432 -14.44 -26.11 -28.86
CA THR A 432 -14.92 -26.18 -30.24
C THR A 432 -16.42 -25.93 -30.30
N VAL A 433 -16.94 -25.57 -31.47
CA VAL A 433 -18.39 -25.39 -31.67
C VAL A 433 -19.14 -26.67 -31.30
N ASP A 434 -18.66 -27.84 -31.74
CA ASP A 434 -19.32 -29.12 -31.49
C ASP A 434 -19.34 -29.54 -30.00
N SER A 435 -18.23 -29.30 -29.29
CA SER A 435 -18.16 -29.56 -27.85
C SER A 435 -19.08 -28.60 -27.08
N THR A 436 -19.12 -27.33 -27.49
CA THR A 436 -19.97 -26.30 -26.87
C THR A 436 -21.45 -26.61 -27.05
N VAL A 437 -21.86 -26.99 -28.26
CA VAL A 437 -23.25 -27.41 -28.55
C VAL A 437 -23.61 -28.67 -27.76
N SER A 438 -22.71 -29.66 -27.70
CA SER A 438 -22.94 -30.88 -26.93
C SER A 438 -23.08 -30.61 -25.42
N CYS A 439 -22.30 -29.67 -24.90
CA CYS A 439 -22.40 -29.22 -23.52
C CYS A 439 -23.75 -28.54 -23.26
N PHE A 440 -24.16 -27.61 -24.12
CA PHE A 440 -25.45 -26.92 -23.99
C PHE A 440 -26.63 -27.87 -23.96
N VAL A 441 -26.62 -28.90 -24.83
CA VAL A 441 -27.68 -29.91 -24.86
C VAL A 441 -27.77 -30.65 -23.53
N LYS A 442 -26.65 -31.12 -22.96
CA LYS A 442 -26.62 -31.78 -21.64
C LYS A 442 -27.14 -30.88 -20.53
N ILE A 443 -26.83 -29.58 -20.59
CA ILE A 443 -27.32 -28.62 -19.60
C ILE A 443 -28.83 -28.41 -19.73
N SER A 444 -29.32 -28.31 -20.98
CA SER A 444 -30.75 -28.10 -21.26
C SER A 444 -31.64 -29.24 -20.77
N GLU A 445 -31.11 -30.46 -20.66
CA GLU A 445 -31.81 -31.62 -20.10
C GLU A 445 -32.15 -31.48 -18.60
N ASN A 446 -31.47 -30.56 -17.88
CA ASN A 446 -31.68 -30.33 -16.45
C ASN A 446 -32.67 -29.18 -16.16
N VAL A 447 -33.27 -28.60 -17.19
CA VAL A 447 -34.22 -27.47 -17.05
C VAL A 447 -35.61 -27.99 -16.68
N VAL A 448 -36.11 -27.57 -15.51
CA VAL A 448 -37.42 -27.99 -14.99
C VAL A 448 -38.39 -26.81 -14.78
N SER A 449 -37.94 -25.57 -14.95
CA SER A 449 -38.74 -24.37 -14.65
C SER A 449 -38.46 -23.23 -15.63
N ARG A 450 -39.36 -22.23 -15.67
CA ARG A 450 -39.19 -21.06 -16.54
C ARG A 450 -38.00 -20.19 -16.12
N SER A 451 -37.69 -20.09 -14.83
CA SER A 451 -36.51 -19.38 -14.36
C SER A 451 -35.20 -20.06 -14.80
N HIS A 452 -35.20 -21.39 -15.01
CA HIS A 452 -34.05 -22.10 -15.58
C HIS A 452 -33.83 -21.75 -17.06
N ILE A 453 -34.89 -21.38 -17.80
CA ILE A 453 -34.78 -20.91 -19.18
C ILE A 453 -34.09 -19.54 -19.22
N ASP A 454 -34.45 -18.63 -18.31
CA ASP A 454 -33.80 -17.32 -18.21
C ASP A 454 -32.31 -17.46 -17.90
N ILE A 455 -31.93 -18.46 -17.09
CA ILE A 455 -30.54 -18.81 -16.81
C ILE A 455 -29.82 -19.35 -18.05
N LEU A 456 -30.45 -20.22 -18.86
CA LEU A 456 -29.88 -20.69 -20.12
C LEU A 456 -29.63 -19.55 -21.12
N ILE A 457 -30.54 -18.56 -21.17
CA ILE A 457 -30.38 -17.37 -22.02
C ILE A 457 -29.17 -16.55 -21.54
N ALA A 458 -28.99 -16.40 -20.23
CA ALA A 458 -27.81 -15.73 -19.67
C ALA A 458 -26.51 -16.48 -20.01
N VAL A 459 -26.50 -17.82 -19.95
CA VAL A 459 -25.36 -18.66 -20.35
C VAL A 459 -25.03 -18.46 -21.84
N LEU A 460 -26.03 -18.47 -22.72
CA LEU A 460 -25.82 -18.19 -24.14
C LEU A 460 -25.27 -16.77 -24.40
N GLY A 461 -25.68 -15.79 -23.60
CA GLY A 461 -25.14 -14.43 -23.65
C GLY A 461 -23.65 -14.38 -23.32
N GLU A 462 -23.19 -15.15 -22.33
CA GLU A 462 -21.74 -15.29 -22.02
C GLU A 462 -20.99 -16.01 -23.15
N TRP A 463 -21.65 -16.88 -23.91
CA TRP A 463 -21.03 -17.65 -24.99
C TRP A 463 -21.02 -16.92 -26.34
N GLU A 464 -21.81 -15.86 -26.51
CA GLU A 464 -21.92 -15.10 -27.76
C GLU A 464 -20.56 -14.63 -28.29
N GLY A 465 -19.68 -14.18 -27.38
CA GLY A 465 -18.32 -13.74 -27.71
C GLY A 465 -17.38 -14.84 -28.20
N LEU A 466 -17.67 -16.12 -27.89
CA LEU A 466 -16.89 -17.27 -28.38
C LEU A 466 -17.15 -17.55 -29.86
N PHE A 467 -18.40 -17.36 -30.30
CA PHE A 467 -18.82 -17.67 -31.67
C PHE A 467 -18.62 -16.52 -32.65
N GLY A 468 -18.59 -15.27 -32.18
CA GLY A 468 -18.37 -14.09 -33.03
C GLY A 468 -16.99 -14.02 -33.70
N ASN A 469 -15.97 -14.66 -33.12
CA ASN A 469 -14.59 -14.66 -33.64
C ASN A 469 -14.30 -15.79 -34.65
N LEU A 470 -15.12 -16.83 -34.69
CA LEU A 470 -14.94 -17.98 -35.59
C LEU A 470 -15.36 -17.64 -37.03
N SER A 471 -16.35 -16.77 -37.23
CA SER A 471 -16.89 -16.49 -38.56
C SER A 471 -15.95 -15.71 -39.49
N VAL A 472 -14.91 -15.05 -38.95
CA VAL A 472 -13.97 -14.23 -39.76
C VAL A 472 -12.79 -15.06 -40.28
N LYS A 473 -12.44 -16.18 -39.62
CA LYS A 473 -11.28 -17.02 -40.02
C LYS A 473 -11.62 -18.14 -41.00
N GLU A 474 -12.87 -18.59 -41.10
CA GLU A 474 -13.22 -19.72 -41.97
C GLU A 474 -13.53 -19.35 -43.42
N GLU A 475 -13.86 -18.09 -43.74
CA GLU A 475 -14.15 -17.69 -45.13
C GLU A 475 -12.91 -17.51 -46.03
N VAL A 476 -11.68 -17.52 -45.48
CA VAL A 476 -10.44 -17.30 -46.27
C VAL A 476 -9.80 -18.60 -46.79
N LYS A 477 -10.31 -19.79 -46.42
CA LYS A 477 -9.70 -21.08 -46.84
C LYS A 477 -10.45 -21.87 -47.91
N SER A 478 -11.54 -21.35 -48.50
CA SER A 478 -12.33 -22.07 -49.51
C SER A 478 -12.52 -21.35 -50.86
N SER A 479 -11.60 -20.45 -51.24
CA SER A 479 -11.59 -19.85 -52.59
C SER A 479 -10.17 -19.79 -53.14
N GLY A 480 -9.73 -20.87 -53.78
CA GLY A 480 -8.41 -20.89 -54.41
C GLY A 480 -8.00 -22.23 -55.04
N GLN A 481 -8.89 -22.88 -55.77
CA GLN A 481 -8.50 -23.99 -56.65
C GLN A 481 -8.80 -23.60 -58.10
N ALA A 482 -7.85 -22.90 -58.72
CA ALA A 482 -7.84 -22.70 -60.17
C ALA A 482 -7.36 -24.00 -60.85
N PRO A 483 -8.10 -24.56 -61.83
CA PRO A 483 -7.61 -25.67 -62.61
C PRO A 483 -6.67 -25.16 -63.71
N HIS A 484 -5.47 -25.72 -63.76
CA HIS A 484 -4.60 -25.66 -64.93
C HIS A 484 -5.30 -26.32 -66.13
N GLY A 485 -5.46 -25.59 -67.22
CA GLY A 485 -5.93 -26.10 -68.50
C GLY A 485 -5.42 -25.21 -69.63
N ALA A 486 -4.53 -25.76 -70.44
CA ALA A 486 -3.85 -25.11 -71.55
C ALA A 486 -4.77 -24.82 -72.74
N GLY A 487 -4.47 -23.74 -73.47
CA GLY A 487 -4.48 -23.67 -74.93
C GLY A 487 -5.79 -23.82 -75.71
N ASN A 488 -6.18 -22.72 -76.36
CA ASN A 488 -6.70 -22.61 -77.74
C ASN A 488 -7.82 -23.57 -78.19
N ASP A 489 -8.98 -23.05 -78.61
CA ASP A 489 -9.27 -22.67 -80.01
C ASP A 489 -10.76 -22.33 -80.19
N TRP A 490 -11.04 -21.53 -81.21
CA TRP A 490 -12.32 -20.88 -81.53
C TRP A 490 -13.45 -21.83 -81.93
N GLY A 491 -14.69 -21.48 -81.58
CA GLY A 491 -15.89 -22.21 -81.99
C GLY A 491 -17.22 -21.48 -81.75
N LYS A 492 -17.43 -20.40 -82.52
CA LYS A 492 -18.65 -19.57 -82.73
C LYS A 492 -19.01 -18.49 -81.71
#